data_AF-A0A5C8MG88-F1
#
_entry.id   AF-A0A5C8MG88-F1
#
_cell.length_a   1.000
_cell.length_b   1.000
_cell.length_c   1.000
_cell.angle_alpha   90.00
_cell.angle_beta   90.00
_cell.angle_gamma   90.00
#
_symmetry.space_group_name_H-M   'P 1'
#
loop_
_entity.id
_entity.type
_entity.pdbx_description
1 polymer ?
#
loop_
_entity_poly.entity_id
_entity_poly.type
_entity_poly.pdbx_seq_one_letter_code
_entity_poly.pdbx_strand_id
1 'polypeptide(L)'
;VMDDQNWKLLSFSIIAAIWSASNGMNAIVRAFNRAYDVEENRPFFIARGMSVLLTIGMIFVIIVALFLPVFGKTIGLFLFSAFGFSETFLTIWNALRWVISSFILFVVFTALYYFAPNKKLRCANIVRGAIFATVGWIMTSLAFSYYVNNFANYTAMYGSLGGMIILMVWFYLSGMIIVLGGEMNAIFDCEREGRKRTR
;
A
#
# COMPACT_ATOMS: atom_id res chain seq x y z
N VAL A 1 -33.74 -19.31 9.84
CA VAL A 1 -33.11 -18.76 11.07
C VAL A 1 -31.58 -18.86 11.05
N MET A 2 -30.95 -19.80 10.32
CA MET A 2 -29.47 -19.89 10.22
C MET A 2 -28.79 -18.87 9.29
N ASP A 3 -29.50 -18.13 8.45
CA ASP A 3 -28.88 -17.11 7.57
C ASP A 3 -28.62 -15.76 8.27
N ASP A 4 -29.52 -15.31 9.14
CA ASP A 4 -29.41 -13.97 9.75
C ASP A 4 -28.28 -13.86 10.78
N GLN A 5 -27.96 -14.96 11.49
CA GLN A 5 -26.89 -14.96 12.49
C GLN A 5 -25.51 -14.87 11.86
N ASN A 6 -25.29 -15.60 10.75
CA ASN A 6 -24.03 -15.56 10.01
C ASN A 6 -23.83 -14.19 9.35
N TRP A 7 -24.88 -13.58 8.79
CA TRP A 7 -24.81 -12.25 8.20
C TRP A 7 -24.44 -11.15 9.22
N LYS A 8 -25.01 -11.20 10.42
CA LYS A 8 -24.71 -10.25 11.51
C LYS A 8 -23.26 -10.39 12.00
N LEU A 9 -22.78 -11.62 12.20
CA LEU A 9 -21.40 -11.88 12.63
C LEU A 9 -20.38 -11.45 11.58
N LEU A 10 -20.67 -11.69 10.29
CA LEU A 10 -19.80 -11.31 9.17
C LEU A 10 -19.74 -9.79 9.03
N SER A 11 -20.89 -9.10 9.13
CA SER A 11 -20.97 -7.64 9.12
C SER A 11 -20.20 -7.01 10.28
N PHE A 12 -20.37 -7.55 11.50
CA PHE A 12 -19.65 -7.07 12.68
C PHE A 12 -18.13 -7.24 12.55
N SER A 13 -17.69 -8.39 12.02
CA SER A 13 -16.26 -8.69 11.82
C SER A 13 -15.62 -7.76 10.80
N ILE A 14 -16.32 -7.45 9.69
CA ILE A 14 -15.84 -6.50 8.68
C ILE A 14 -15.69 -5.10 9.28
N ILE A 15 -16.70 -4.63 10.03
CA ILE A 15 -16.65 -3.31 10.66
C ILE A 15 -15.49 -3.24 11.66
N ALA A 16 -15.32 -4.27 12.50
CA ALA A 16 -14.23 -4.34 13.47
C ALA A 16 -12.86 -4.37 12.78
N ALA A 17 -12.73 -5.08 11.66
CA ALA A 17 -11.51 -5.15 10.86
C ALA A 17 -11.17 -3.79 10.24
N ILE A 18 -12.14 -3.12 9.62
CA ILE A 18 -11.95 -1.78 9.03
C ILE A 18 -11.58 -0.77 10.13
N TRP A 19 -12.27 -0.82 11.27
CA TRP A 19 -11.95 0.04 12.41
C TRP A 19 -10.51 -0.16 12.89
N SER A 20 -10.08 -1.40 13.02
CA SER A 20 -8.72 -1.75 13.44
C SER A 20 -7.67 -1.32 12.41
N ALA A 21 -7.91 -1.59 11.12
CA ALA A 21 -7.02 -1.18 10.03
C ALA A 21 -6.90 0.37 9.94
N SER A 22 -8.01 1.08 10.16
CA SER A 22 -8.01 2.55 10.14
C SER A 22 -7.20 3.19 11.28
N ASN A 23 -6.92 2.46 12.36
CA ASN A 23 -5.98 2.92 13.39
C ASN A 23 -4.55 2.98 12.86
N GLY A 24 -4.14 1.99 12.04
CA GLY A 24 -2.85 1.99 11.37
C GLY A 24 -2.73 3.15 10.39
N MET A 25 -3.77 3.38 9.57
CA MET A 25 -3.81 4.53 8.65
C MET A 25 -3.74 5.87 9.38
N ASN A 26 -4.48 6.01 10.50
CA ASN A 26 -4.38 7.17 11.38
C ASN A 26 -2.95 7.41 11.89
N ALA A 27 -2.18 6.36 12.15
CA ALA A 27 -0.77 6.50 12.54
C ALA A 27 0.09 7.04 11.39
N ILE A 28 -0.14 6.58 10.16
CA ILE A 28 0.53 7.09 8.95
C ILE A 28 0.19 8.57 8.73
N VAL A 29 -1.08 8.95 8.83
CA VAL A 29 -1.52 10.36 8.72
C VAL A 29 -0.81 11.23 9.74
N ARG A 30 -0.75 10.81 11.02
CA ARG A 30 -0.01 11.54 12.05
C ARG A 30 1.48 11.64 11.76
N ALA A 31 2.10 10.57 11.24
CA ALA A 31 3.51 10.59 10.85
C ALA A 31 3.75 11.62 9.74
N PHE A 32 2.87 11.71 8.74
CA PHE A 32 2.99 12.71 7.68
C PHE A 32 2.73 14.12 8.19
N ASN A 33 1.68 14.34 8.98
CA ASN A 33 1.42 15.66 9.59
C ASN A 33 2.64 16.15 10.36
N ARG A 34 3.31 15.26 11.11
CA ARG A 34 4.58 15.56 11.77
C ARG A 34 5.73 15.82 10.79
N ALA A 35 5.84 15.04 9.71
CA ALA A 35 6.84 15.24 8.66
C ALA A 35 6.76 16.63 8.02
N TYR A 36 5.54 17.11 7.80
CA TYR A 36 5.23 18.42 7.22
C TYR A 36 5.18 19.56 8.24
N ASP A 37 5.38 19.28 9.52
CA ASP A 37 5.26 20.24 10.63
C ASP A 37 3.89 20.94 10.67
N VAL A 38 2.83 20.14 10.55
CA VAL A 38 1.44 20.60 10.52
C VAL A 38 0.62 19.92 11.61
N GLU A 39 -0.09 20.71 12.39
CA GLU A 39 -1.04 20.19 13.38
C GLU A 39 -2.35 19.72 12.72
N GLU A 40 -2.93 18.67 13.29
CA GLU A 40 -4.22 18.16 12.83
C GLU A 40 -5.35 19.04 13.35
N ASN A 41 -5.81 19.96 12.51
CA ASN A 41 -6.88 20.91 12.83
C ASN A 41 -8.27 20.36 12.48
N ARG A 42 -8.36 19.17 11.86
CA ARG A 42 -9.65 18.57 11.49
C ARG A 42 -10.34 18.01 12.73
N PRO A 43 -11.67 18.16 12.86
CA PRO A 43 -12.41 17.54 13.94
C PRO A 43 -12.28 16.01 13.88
N PHE A 44 -12.28 15.36 15.05
CA PHE A 44 -12.02 13.93 15.20
C PHE A 44 -12.79 13.04 14.21
N PHE A 45 -14.08 13.33 13.99
CA PHE A 45 -14.92 12.58 13.08
C PHE A 45 -14.48 12.70 11.61
N ILE A 46 -14.02 13.88 11.17
CA ILE A 46 -13.54 14.09 9.80
C ILE A 46 -12.18 13.40 9.61
N ALA A 47 -11.27 13.56 10.58
CA ALA A 47 -9.97 12.88 10.55
C ALA A 47 -10.15 11.34 10.52
N ARG A 48 -11.08 10.82 11.34
CA ARG A 48 -11.40 9.40 11.38
C ARG A 48 -12.02 8.90 10.08
N GLY A 49 -13.00 9.63 9.54
CA GLY A 49 -13.64 9.31 8.26
C GLY A 49 -12.64 9.28 7.11
N MET A 50 -11.71 10.24 7.08
CA MET A 50 -10.64 10.26 6.08
C MET A 50 -9.72 9.04 6.21
N SER A 51 -9.31 8.66 7.42
CA SER A 51 -8.48 7.47 7.61
C SER A 51 -9.18 6.17 7.25
N VAL A 52 -10.49 6.06 7.50
CA VAL A 52 -11.29 4.92 7.01
C VAL A 52 -11.30 4.91 5.48
N LEU A 53 -11.55 6.05 4.84
CA LEU A 53 -11.58 6.15 3.38
C LEU A 53 -10.21 5.81 2.75
N LEU A 54 -9.12 6.33 3.31
CA LEU A 54 -7.75 6.00 2.90
C LEU A 54 -7.43 4.52 3.12
N THR A 55 -7.94 3.92 4.20
CA THR A 55 -7.80 2.48 4.44
C THR A 55 -8.52 1.66 3.39
N ILE A 56 -9.78 2.00 3.08
CA ILE A 56 -10.56 1.34 2.02
C ILE A 56 -9.87 1.50 0.66
N GLY A 57 -9.37 2.70 0.36
CA GLY A 57 -8.57 2.97 -0.83
C GLY A 57 -7.33 2.08 -0.91
N MET A 58 -6.56 1.98 0.18
CA MET A 58 -5.40 1.08 0.26
C MET A 58 -5.78 -0.39 0.08
N ILE A 59 -6.87 -0.86 0.69
CA ILE A 59 -7.35 -2.24 0.51
C ILE A 59 -7.70 -2.51 -0.95
N PHE A 60 -8.51 -1.63 -1.55
CA PHE A 60 -8.89 -1.73 -2.96
C PHE A 60 -7.65 -1.81 -3.86
N VAL A 61 -6.64 -0.99 -3.57
CA VAL A 61 -5.39 -0.99 -4.32
C VAL A 61 -4.62 -2.27 -4.14
N ILE A 62 -4.45 -2.77 -2.91
CA ILE A 62 -3.74 -4.03 -2.67
C ILE A 62 -4.40 -5.14 -3.48
N ILE A 63 -5.74 -5.17 -3.52
CA ILE A 63 -6.48 -6.13 -4.34
C ILE A 63 -6.10 -5.97 -5.82
N VAL A 64 -6.18 -4.76 -6.39
CA VAL A 64 -5.87 -4.54 -7.82
C VAL A 64 -4.41 -4.82 -8.14
N ALA A 65 -3.48 -4.37 -7.28
CA ALA A 65 -2.04 -4.52 -7.45
C ALA A 65 -1.62 -5.99 -7.39
N LEU A 66 -2.32 -6.83 -6.60
CA LEU A 66 -2.12 -8.27 -6.55
C LEU A 66 -2.92 -9.03 -7.62
N PHE A 67 -4.05 -8.49 -8.07
CA PHE A 67 -4.91 -9.14 -9.05
C PHE A 67 -4.16 -9.38 -10.37
N LEU A 68 -3.51 -8.35 -10.91
CA LEU A 68 -2.86 -8.45 -12.20
C LEU A 68 -1.65 -9.41 -12.19
N PRO A 69 -0.74 -9.42 -11.19
CA PRO A 69 0.35 -10.39 -11.12
C PRO A 69 -0.13 -11.83 -10.89
N VAL A 70 -1.17 -12.02 -10.08
CA VAL A 70 -1.71 -13.35 -9.74
C VAL A 70 -2.49 -13.94 -10.92
N PHE A 71 -3.47 -13.20 -11.46
CA PHE A 71 -4.35 -13.69 -12.52
C PHE A 71 -3.86 -13.37 -13.92
N GLY A 72 -2.87 -12.48 -14.07
CA GLY A 72 -2.42 -12.02 -15.38
C GLY A 72 -1.87 -13.12 -16.27
N LYS A 73 -1.33 -14.21 -15.72
CA LYS A 73 -0.91 -15.36 -16.54
C LYS A 73 -2.12 -16.06 -17.17
N THR A 74 -3.17 -16.30 -16.37
CA THR A 74 -4.43 -16.89 -16.85
C THR A 74 -5.12 -16.00 -17.87
N ILE A 75 -5.15 -14.68 -17.62
CA ILE A 75 -5.71 -13.69 -18.56
C ILE A 75 -4.92 -13.70 -19.88
N GLY A 76 -3.59 -13.74 -19.80
CA GLY A 76 -2.72 -13.77 -20.99
C GLY A 76 -2.91 -15.03 -21.83
N LEU A 77 -3.04 -16.20 -21.19
CA LEU A 77 -3.31 -17.47 -21.86
C LEU A 77 -4.70 -17.50 -22.51
N PHE A 78 -5.72 -16.94 -21.83
CA PHE A 78 -7.06 -16.82 -22.39
C PHE A 78 -7.06 -15.94 -23.66
N LEU A 79 -6.43 -14.76 -23.60
CA LEU A 79 -6.29 -13.86 -24.74
C LEU A 79 -5.49 -14.49 -25.89
N PHE A 80 -4.40 -15.21 -25.57
CA PHE A 80 -3.62 -15.95 -26.55
C PHE A 80 -4.46 -17.00 -27.27
N SER A 81 -5.22 -17.80 -26.53
CA SER A 81 -6.08 -18.86 -27.08
C SER A 81 -7.28 -18.31 -27.87
N ALA A 82 -7.83 -17.16 -27.47
CA ALA A 82 -9.00 -16.56 -28.11
C ALA A 82 -8.67 -15.80 -29.41
N PHE A 83 -7.48 -15.19 -29.49
CA PHE A 83 -7.09 -14.34 -30.62
C PHE A 83 -5.94 -14.91 -31.47
N GLY A 84 -5.35 -16.06 -31.09
CA GLY A 84 -4.33 -16.76 -31.87
C GLY A 84 -3.02 -16.00 -32.01
N PHE A 85 -2.63 -15.22 -31.00
CA PHE A 85 -1.40 -14.43 -31.04
C PHE A 85 -0.13 -15.29 -31.02
N SER A 86 1.02 -14.72 -31.41
CA SER A 86 2.32 -15.41 -31.39
C SER A 86 2.91 -15.50 -29.98
N GLU A 87 3.92 -16.36 -29.77
CA GLU A 87 4.77 -16.41 -28.57
C GLU A 87 5.28 -15.02 -28.12
N THR A 88 5.48 -14.10 -29.09
CA THR A 88 5.87 -12.71 -28.84
C THR A 88 4.84 -11.96 -27.99
N PHE A 89 3.54 -12.24 -28.15
CA PHE A 89 2.48 -11.62 -27.37
C PHE A 89 2.56 -11.99 -25.88
N LEU A 90 2.83 -13.25 -25.55
CA LEU A 90 2.97 -13.68 -24.15
C LEU A 90 4.15 -12.98 -23.45
N THR A 91 5.24 -12.76 -24.18
CA THR A 91 6.41 -12.03 -23.67
C THR A 91 6.07 -10.56 -23.41
N ILE A 92 5.44 -9.88 -24.37
CA ILE A 92 5.01 -8.48 -24.23
C ILE A 92 3.99 -8.33 -23.10
N TRP A 93 3.02 -9.25 -23.02
CA TRP A 93 2.00 -9.27 -21.98
C TRP A 93 2.59 -9.44 -20.59
N ASN A 94 3.56 -10.35 -20.42
CA ASN A 94 4.25 -10.53 -19.15
C ASN A 94 4.97 -9.24 -18.71
N ALA A 95 5.68 -8.57 -19.62
CA ALA A 95 6.32 -7.30 -19.30
C ALA A 95 5.28 -6.22 -18.93
N LEU A 96 4.24 -6.08 -19.74
CA LEU A 96 3.18 -5.09 -19.55
C LEU A 96 2.45 -5.28 -18.21
N ARG A 97 2.18 -6.51 -17.81
CA ARG A 97 1.57 -6.86 -16.52
C ARG A 97 2.36 -6.29 -15.34
N TRP A 98 3.67 -6.50 -15.31
CA TRP A 98 4.53 -5.99 -14.22
C TRP A 98 4.62 -4.46 -14.23
N VAL A 99 4.69 -3.85 -15.42
CA VAL A 99 4.70 -2.40 -15.58
C VAL A 99 3.39 -1.78 -15.08
N ILE A 100 2.24 -2.32 -15.48
CA ILE A 100 0.92 -1.84 -15.06
C ILE A 100 0.77 -1.97 -13.54
N SER A 101 1.12 -3.11 -12.94
CA SER A 101 1.06 -3.29 -11.49
C SER A 101 1.93 -2.27 -10.74
N SER A 102 3.14 -2.02 -11.23
CA SER A 102 4.05 -1.02 -10.65
C SER A 102 3.50 0.39 -10.79
N PHE A 103 2.87 0.70 -11.93
CA PHE A 103 2.24 1.98 -12.18
C PHE A 103 1.03 2.22 -11.26
N ILE A 104 0.19 1.20 -11.06
CA ILE A 104 -0.94 1.26 -10.12
C ILE A 104 -0.44 1.53 -8.70
N LEU A 105 0.62 0.84 -8.26
CA LEU A 105 1.22 1.07 -6.95
C LEU A 105 1.73 2.53 -6.82
N PHE A 106 2.37 3.06 -7.85
CA PHE A 106 2.83 4.44 -7.90
C PHE A 106 1.70 5.47 -7.80
N VAL A 107 0.60 5.28 -8.55
CA VAL A 107 -0.58 6.16 -8.47
C VAL A 107 -1.11 6.21 -7.03
N VAL A 108 -1.00 5.11 -6.31
CA VAL A 108 -1.59 4.97 -4.99
C VAL A 108 -0.73 5.59 -3.92
N PHE A 109 0.59 5.38 -3.95
CA PHE A 109 1.47 6.15 -3.07
C PHE A 109 1.36 7.64 -3.35
N THR A 110 1.19 8.04 -4.60
CA THR A 110 0.90 9.45 -4.95
C THR A 110 -0.40 9.93 -4.30
N ALA A 111 -1.50 9.18 -4.43
CA ALA A 111 -2.77 9.52 -3.82
C ALA A 111 -2.68 9.58 -2.29
N LEU A 112 -2.03 8.59 -1.67
CA LEU A 112 -1.80 8.52 -0.23
C LEU A 112 -1.06 9.77 0.25
N TYR A 113 0.06 10.12 -0.38
CA TYR A 113 0.84 11.30 -0.02
C TYR A 113 0.14 12.62 -0.32
N TYR A 114 -0.83 12.64 -1.25
CA TYR A 114 -1.63 13.83 -1.54
C TYR A 114 -2.78 14.03 -0.54
N PHE A 115 -3.48 12.96 -0.17
CA PHE A 115 -4.69 13.05 0.66
C PHE A 115 -4.43 12.91 2.16
N ALA A 116 -3.40 12.17 2.57
CA ALA A 116 -3.15 11.91 3.98
C ALA A 116 -2.73 13.17 4.78
N PRO A 117 -1.82 14.03 4.32
CA PRO A 117 -1.41 15.20 5.09
C PRO A 117 -2.54 16.23 5.25
N ASN A 118 -2.59 16.93 6.39
CA ASN A 118 -3.47 18.08 6.60
C ASN A 118 -2.90 19.39 5.97
N LYS A 119 -2.22 19.28 4.83
CA LYS A 119 -1.64 20.39 4.07
C LYS A 119 -2.06 20.29 2.61
N LYS A 120 -2.40 21.41 1.97
CA LYS A 120 -2.59 21.45 0.52
C LYS A 120 -1.22 21.37 -0.16
N LEU A 121 -0.92 20.23 -0.76
CA LEU A 121 0.34 19.99 -1.47
C LEU A 121 0.11 20.03 -2.98
N ARG A 122 1.14 20.42 -3.74
CA ARG A 122 1.11 20.29 -5.21
C ARG A 122 1.54 18.87 -5.59
N CYS A 123 0.81 18.22 -6.51
CA CYS A 123 1.13 16.86 -6.97
C CYS A 123 2.60 16.71 -7.41
N ALA A 124 3.19 17.74 -8.03
CA ALA A 124 4.59 17.72 -8.46
C ALA A 124 5.61 17.53 -7.31
N ASN A 125 5.28 17.96 -6.09
CA ASN A 125 6.18 17.82 -4.93
C ASN A 125 6.14 16.40 -4.35
N ILE A 126 5.10 15.63 -4.68
CA ILE A 126 4.78 14.35 -4.06
C ILE A 126 5.31 13.16 -4.87
N VAL A 127 5.46 13.37 -6.19
CA VAL A 127 5.86 12.34 -7.15
C VAL A 127 7.22 11.71 -6.79
N ARG A 128 8.16 12.49 -6.25
CA ARG A 128 9.50 11.97 -5.91
C ARG A 128 9.45 10.92 -4.80
N GLY A 129 8.72 11.20 -3.72
CA GLY A 129 8.47 10.27 -2.63
C GLY A 129 7.64 9.08 -3.08
N ALA A 130 6.67 9.27 -3.97
CA ALA A 130 5.90 8.16 -4.55
C ALA A 130 6.79 7.22 -5.38
N ILE A 131 7.71 7.74 -6.20
CA ILE A 131 8.68 6.91 -6.94
C ILE A 131 9.56 6.12 -5.97
N PHE A 132 10.12 6.79 -4.95
CA PHE A 132 10.94 6.13 -3.93
C PHE A 132 10.17 5.03 -3.20
N ALA A 133 8.94 5.31 -2.78
CA ALA A 133 8.09 4.33 -2.09
C ALA A 133 7.75 3.14 -2.99
N THR A 134 7.41 3.36 -4.26
CA THR A 134 7.13 2.28 -5.22
C THR A 134 8.35 1.39 -5.43
N VAL A 135 9.51 1.99 -5.72
CA VAL A 135 10.74 1.23 -5.97
C VAL A 135 11.17 0.50 -4.70
N GLY A 136 11.18 1.20 -3.55
CA GLY A 136 11.51 0.61 -2.25
C GLY A 136 10.59 -0.55 -1.91
N TRP A 137 9.29 -0.40 -2.09
CA TRP A 137 8.31 -1.44 -1.78
C TRP A 137 8.49 -2.68 -2.68
N ILE A 138 8.75 -2.50 -3.98
CA ILE A 138 9.03 -3.61 -4.90
C ILE A 138 10.34 -4.32 -4.49
N MET A 139 11.41 -3.56 -4.26
CA MET A 139 12.70 -4.12 -3.85
C MET A 139 12.60 -4.89 -2.55
N THR A 140 11.92 -4.33 -1.55
CA THR A 140 11.65 -5.00 -0.28
C THR A 140 10.76 -6.22 -0.46
N SER A 141 9.75 -6.19 -1.35
CA SER A 141 8.92 -7.37 -1.67
C SER A 141 9.76 -8.52 -2.21
N LEU A 142 10.67 -8.23 -3.14
CA LEU A 142 11.55 -9.24 -3.73
C LEU A 142 12.54 -9.78 -2.70
N ALA A 143 13.19 -8.90 -1.93
CA ALA A 143 14.10 -9.28 -0.86
C ALA A 143 13.41 -10.12 0.22
N PHE A 144 12.19 -9.73 0.62
CA PHE A 144 11.41 -10.44 1.62
C PHE A 144 10.92 -11.79 1.10
N SER A 145 10.47 -11.87 -0.15
CA SER A 145 10.12 -13.14 -0.78
C SER A 145 11.30 -14.10 -0.81
N TYR A 146 12.49 -13.61 -1.17
CA TYR A 146 13.72 -14.39 -1.11
C TYR A 146 14.03 -14.84 0.32
N TYR A 147 13.95 -13.96 1.31
CA TYR A 147 14.16 -14.30 2.71
C TYR A 147 13.22 -15.41 3.19
N VAL A 148 11.91 -15.28 2.92
CA VAL A 148 10.92 -16.26 3.33
C VAL A 148 11.15 -17.61 2.65
N ASN A 149 11.42 -17.62 1.34
CA ASN A 149 11.60 -18.88 0.61
C ASN A 149 12.87 -19.65 0.96
N ASN A 150 13.93 -18.97 1.44
CA ASN A 150 15.23 -19.60 1.72
C ASN A 150 15.49 -19.82 3.22
N PHE A 151 15.02 -18.90 4.07
CA PHE A 151 15.35 -18.89 5.50
C PHE A 151 14.13 -19.13 6.39
N ALA A 152 12.89 -19.01 5.90
CA ALA A 152 11.70 -19.20 6.73
C ALA A 152 11.24 -20.65 6.85
N ASN A 153 12.14 -21.53 7.33
CA ASN A 153 11.74 -22.80 7.96
C ASN A 153 11.02 -22.59 9.32
N TYR A 154 10.74 -21.35 9.71
CA TYR A 154 9.99 -20.99 10.93
C TYR A 154 8.57 -21.56 10.94
N THR A 155 7.92 -21.75 9.79
CA THR A 155 6.58 -22.38 9.72
C THR A 155 6.61 -23.83 10.22
N ALA A 156 7.72 -24.55 10.05
CA ALA A 156 7.88 -25.92 10.54
C ALA A 156 8.14 -25.98 12.06
N MET A 157 8.80 -24.97 12.64
CA MET A 157 9.09 -24.91 14.08
C MET A 157 7.99 -24.26 14.92
N TYR A 158 7.31 -23.23 14.40
CA TYR A 158 6.36 -22.39 15.15
C TYR A 158 4.93 -22.45 14.59
N GLY A 159 4.67 -23.23 13.54
CA GLY A 159 3.35 -23.39 12.95
C GLY A 159 2.74 -22.06 12.51
N SER A 160 1.49 -21.80 12.94
CA SER A 160 0.73 -20.58 12.61
C SER A 160 1.35 -19.29 13.16
N LEU A 161 2.10 -19.35 14.26
CA LEU A 161 2.79 -18.18 14.83
C LEU A 161 3.90 -17.68 13.90
N GLY A 162 4.59 -18.58 13.19
CA GLY A 162 5.61 -18.21 12.21
C GLY A 162 5.04 -17.33 11.10
N GLY A 163 3.86 -17.67 10.58
CA GLY A 163 3.15 -16.88 9.58
C GLY A 163 2.77 -15.47 10.06
N MET A 164 2.31 -15.33 11.31
CA MET A 164 1.99 -14.03 11.90
C MET A 164 3.23 -13.14 12.02
N ILE A 165 4.35 -13.69 12.49
CA ILE A 165 5.61 -12.95 12.64
C ILE A 165 6.10 -12.46 11.28
N ILE A 166 6.09 -13.32 10.26
CA ILE A 166 6.44 -12.96 8.88
C ILE A 166 5.56 -11.79 8.41
N LEU A 167 4.24 -11.87 8.60
CA LEU A 167 3.33 -10.81 8.20
C LEU A 167 3.58 -9.49 8.96
N MET A 168 3.88 -9.56 10.26
CA MET A 168 4.20 -8.36 11.05
C MET A 168 5.47 -7.68 10.58
N VAL A 169 6.53 -8.45 10.28
CA VAL A 169 7.78 -7.91 9.71
C VAL A 169 7.52 -7.27 8.35
N TRP A 170 6.71 -7.92 7.52
CA TRP A 170 6.31 -7.39 6.22
C TRP A 170 5.58 -6.05 6.33
N PHE A 171 4.61 -5.93 7.24
CA PHE A 171 3.90 -4.68 7.49
C PHE A 171 4.82 -3.60 8.09
N TYR A 172 5.75 -3.98 8.97
CA TYR A 172 6.72 -3.05 9.53
C TYR A 172 7.60 -2.43 8.44
N LEU A 173 8.20 -3.26 7.57
CA LEU A 173 9.03 -2.78 6.47
C LEU A 173 8.24 -1.91 5.48
N SER A 174 7.02 -2.33 5.14
CA SER A 174 6.11 -1.56 4.28
C SER A 174 5.78 -0.19 4.88
N GLY A 175 5.46 -0.15 6.17
CA GLY A 175 5.17 1.08 6.90
C GLY A 175 6.36 2.04 6.92
N MET A 176 7.58 1.52 7.14
CA MET A 176 8.79 2.33 7.09
C MET A 176 9.00 2.98 5.72
N ILE A 177 8.86 2.23 4.62
CA ILE A 177 9.04 2.76 3.27
C ILE A 177 8.04 3.87 2.97
N ILE A 178 6.78 3.66 3.38
CA ILE A 178 5.71 4.66 3.21
C ILE A 178 6.04 5.94 3.99
N VAL A 179 6.44 5.82 5.26
CA VAL A 179 6.79 6.98 6.10
C VAL A 179 8.02 7.70 5.55
N LEU A 180 9.07 6.98 5.17
CA LEU A 180 10.29 7.55 4.60
C LEU A 180 10.03 8.29 3.29
N GLY A 181 9.19 7.75 2.40
CA GLY A 181 8.80 8.47 1.18
C GLY A 181 7.99 9.74 1.46
N GLY A 182 7.17 9.75 2.51
CA GLY A 182 6.45 10.93 2.98
C GLY A 182 7.37 12.00 3.57
N GLU A 183 8.32 11.60 4.41
CA GLU A 183 9.38 12.48 4.94
C GLU A 183 10.22 13.09 3.80
N MET A 184 10.60 12.28 2.81
CA MET A 184 11.35 12.76 1.66
C MET A 184 10.57 13.83 0.87
N ASN A 185 9.26 13.63 0.69
CA ASN A 185 8.39 14.65 0.09
C ASN A 185 8.33 15.94 0.93
N ALA A 186 8.27 15.81 2.25
CA ALA A 186 8.25 16.97 3.14
C ALA A 186 9.56 17.78 3.09
N ILE A 187 10.70 17.10 2.99
CA ILE A 187 12.02 17.76 2.84
C ILE A 187 12.07 18.57 1.55
N PHE A 188 11.66 18.00 0.41
CA PHE A 188 11.66 18.71 -0.87
C PHE A 188 10.66 19.88 -0.91
N ASP A 189 9.55 19.76 -0.20
CA ASP A 189 8.57 20.85 -0.06
C ASP A 189 9.14 22.01 0.76
N CYS A 190 9.82 21.69 1.87
CA CYS A 190 10.48 22.66 2.75
C CYS A 190 11.61 23.42 2.04
N GLU A 191 12.44 22.71 1.26
CA GLU A 191 13.52 23.30 0.45
C GLU A 191 12.97 24.27 -0.62
N ARG A 192 11.86 23.91 -1.28
CA ARG A 192 11.17 24.80 -2.24
C ARG A 192 10.58 26.05 -1.59
N GLU A 193 10.06 25.94 -0.39
CA GLU A 193 9.48 27.06 0.36
C GLU A 193 10.54 27.93 1.07
N GLY A 194 11.83 27.57 1.01
CA GLY A 194 12.92 28.32 1.63
C GLY A 194 12.88 28.34 3.16
N ARG A 195 12.13 27.44 3.80
CA ARG A 195 12.05 27.34 5.26
C ARG A 195 13.18 26.45 5.79
N LYS A 196 13.77 26.81 6.93
CA LYS A 196 14.64 25.92 7.70
C LYS A 196 13.74 25.09 8.63
N ARG A 197 13.86 23.76 8.61
CA ARG A 197 13.18 22.87 9.56
C ARG A 197 13.55 23.30 10.98
N THR A 198 12.58 23.81 11.75
CA THR A 198 12.68 23.92 13.20
C THR A 198 12.57 22.50 13.76
N ARG A 199 13.64 22.04 14.44
CA ARG A 199 13.70 20.74 15.10
C ARG A 199 12.94 20.76 16.42
#